data_AF-A0A1Y1I5X5-F1
#
_entry.id   AF-A0A1Y1I5X5-F1
#
_cell.length_a   1.000
_cell.length_b   1.000
_cell.length_c   1.000
_cell.angle_alpha   90.00
_cell.angle_beta   90.00
_cell.angle_gamma   90.00
#
_symmetry.space_group_name_H-M   'P 1'
#
loop_
_entity.id
_entity.type
_entity.pdbx_description
1 polymer ?
#
loop_
_entity_poly.entity_id
_entity_poly.type
_entity_poly.pdbx_seq_one_letter_code
_entity_poly.pdbx_strand_id
1 'polypeptide(L)'
;MAAHKIAFLVLAILCGVLLLTDVVSAKKKSKDVTELQIGVKFKPEVCSIKASKGDQVSVHYRGSLTDGSQFDASYDRGAPFDFKLGAGQVIKGWDQGIAGMCIGEKRKLRIPSSLGYGDHGSPPKIPGGATLVFDTELIAINGVDKDPAAKAQELR
;
A
#
# COMPACT_ATOMS: atom_id res chain seq x y z
N MET A 1 -62.88 -19.64 -52.16
CA MET A 1 -64.03 -19.11 -51.37
C MET A 1 -64.14 -19.93 -50.09
N ALA A 2 -64.55 -19.29 -48.98
CA ALA A 2 -64.58 -19.74 -47.58
C ALA A 2 -63.20 -19.81 -46.86
N ALA A 3 -63.02 -19.39 -45.61
CA ALA A 3 -63.68 -18.46 -44.68
C ALA A 3 -62.67 -18.34 -43.51
N HIS A 4 -62.05 -17.18 -43.29
CA HIS A 4 -62.32 -16.27 -42.17
C HIS A 4 -62.43 -16.90 -40.75
N LYS A 5 -61.32 -16.70 -40.00
CA LYS A 5 -61.23 -16.21 -38.61
C LYS A 5 -61.84 -17.06 -37.48
N ILE A 6 -60.97 -17.63 -36.63
CA ILE A 6 -61.22 -17.69 -35.17
C ILE A 6 -59.95 -17.22 -34.45
N ALA A 7 -60.13 -16.17 -33.68
CA ALA A 7 -59.17 -15.58 -32.76
C ALA A 7 -59.45 -16.11 -31.34
N PHE A 8 -58.42 -16.57 -30.63
CA PHE A 8 -58.32 -16.67 -29.17
C PHE A 8 -56.82 -16.66 -28.88
N LEU A 9 -56.18 -15.50 -28.64
CA LEU A 9 -56.12 -14.81 -27.35
C LEU A 9 -55.99 -15.79 -26.16
N VAL A 10 -54.79 -16.33 -25.95
CA VAL A 10 -54.35 -16.81 -24.64
C VAL A 10 -53.00 -16.16 -24.31
N LEU A 11 -53.12 -15.16 -23.46
CA LEU A 11 -52.21 -14.79 -22.38
C LEU A 11 -50.73 -14.51 -22.69
N ALA A 12 -50.43 -13.22 -22.64
CA ALA A 12 -49.12 -12.63 -22.51
C ALA A 12 -48.33 -13.18 -21.30
N ILE A 13 -47.00 -13.09 -21.40
CA ILE A 13 -46.02 -13.00 -20.29
C ILE A 13 -45.75 -14.32 -19.54
N LEU A 14 -44.76 -15.05 -20.05
CA LEU A 14 -43.63 -15.47 -19.20
C LEU A 14 -42.34 -15.13 -19.92
N CYS A 15 -42.04 -13.83 -19.88
CA CYS A 15 -40.73 -13.27 -20.11
C CYS A 15 -39.89 -13.53 -18.87
N GLY A 16 -38.64 -13.97 -19.03
CA GLY A 16 -37.67 -14.11 -17.95
C GLY A 16 -37.90 -15.36 -17.12
N VAL A 17 -36.92 -16.23 -16.89
CA VAL A 17 -35.56 -15.90 -16.49
C VAL A 17 -34.68 -17.06 -16.96
N LEU A 18 -34.04 -16.87 -18.11
CA LEU A 18 -32.83 -17.61 -18.48
C LEU A 18 -31.65 -16.80 -17.94
N LEU A 19 -31.59 -16.60 -16.62
CA LEU A 19 -30.43 -15.97 -15.97
C LEU A 19 -29.61 -17.08 -15.35
N LEU A 20 -28.64 -17.48 -16.17
CA LEU A 20 -27.27 -17.83 -15.81
C LEU A 20 -27.02 -17.75 -14.31
N THR A 21 -26.59 -18.87 -13.75
CA THR A 21 -25.86 -18.92 -12.49
C THR A 21 -24.71 -17.91 -12.58
N ASP A 22 -24.91 -16.73 -12.01
CA ASP A 22 -23.81 -15.83 -11.68
C ASP A 22 -23.05 -16.52 -10.55
N VAL A 23 -22.18 -17.45 -10.95
CA VAL A 23 -20.94 -17.67 -10.21
C VAL A 23 -20.30 -16.29 -10.18
N VAL A 24 -20.51 -15.58 -9.06
CA VAL A 24 -19.68 -14.45 -8.67
C VAL A 24 -18.28 -15.02 -8.59
N SER A 25 -17.60 -14.96 -9.73
CA SER A 25 -16.19 -15.21 -9.85
C SER A 25 -15.56 -13.99 -9.20
N ALA A 26 -15.41 -14.06 -7.88
CA ALA A 26 -14.54 -13.18 -7.13
C ALA A 26 -13.13 -13.41 -7.68
N LYS A 27 -12.80 -12.70 -8.77
CA LYS A 27 -11.43 -12.55 -9.22
C LYS A 27 -10.71 -11.82 -8.10
N LYS A 28 -10.15 -12.60 -7.17
CA LYS A 28 -9.19 -12.14 -6.18
C LYS A 28 -8.08 -11.48 -6.99
N LYS A 29 -8.12 -10.15 -7.05
CA LYS A 29 -7.14 -9.37 -7.80
C LYS A 29 -5.80 -9.75 -7.19
N SER A 30 -4.90 -10.28 -8.01
CA SER A 30 -3.51 -10.67 -7.68
C SER A 30 -2.66 -9.56 -7.02
N LYS A 31 -3.26 -8.41 -6.71
CA LYS A 31 -2.62 -7.20 -6.23
C LYS A 31 -2.64 -7.07 -4.71
N ASP A 32 -3.55 -7.77 -4.03
CA ASP A 32 -3.71 -7.69 -2.58
C ASP A 32 -2.85 -8.71 -1.85
N VAL A 33 -2.25 -8.29 -0.75
CA VAL A 33 -1.40 -9.13 0.12
C VAL A 33 -2.12 -9.34 1.45
N THR A 34 -1.87 -10.47 2.11
CA THR A 34 -2.43 -10.78 3.44
C THR A 34 -1.47 -10.47 4.57
N GLU A 35 -0.18 -10.38 4.26
CA GLU A 35 0.92 -10.15 5.19
C GLU A 35 1.80 -9.03 4.67
N LEU A 36 2.55 -8.39 5.57
CA LEU A 36 3.53 -7.39 5.20
C LEU A 36 4.63 -8.02 4.33
N GLN A 37 4.84 -7.48 3.14
CA GLN A 37 5.97 -7.86 2.29
C GLN A 37 7.00 -6.73 2.26
N ILE A 38 8.25 -7.09 2.56
CA ILE A 38 9.38 -6.15 2.60
C ILE A 38 10.35 -6.51 1.47
N GLY A 39 10.43 -5.67 0.45
CA GLY A 39 11.42 -5.77 -0.62
C GLY A 39 12.54 -4.76 -0.42
N VAL A 40 13.78 -5.19 -0.21
CA VAL A 40 14.93 -4.29 -0.16
C VAL A 40 15.30 -3.88 -1.60
N LYS A 41 15.24 -2.58 -1.90
CA LYS A 41 15.57 -2.01 -3.22
C LYS A 41 17.03 -1.58 -3.31
N PHE A 42 17.57 -1.07 -2.21
CA PHE A 42 18.96 -0.67 -2.10
C PHE A 42 19.37 -0.80 -0.65
N LYS A 43 20.57 -1.32 -0.41
CA LYS A 43 21.17 -1.43 0.91
C LYS A 43 22.59 -0.87 0.85
N PRO A 44 22.93 0.12 1.70
CA PRO A 44 24.30 0.60 1.81
C PRO A 44 25.26 -0.52 2.17
N GLU A 45 26.50 -0.41 1.71
CA GLU A 45 27.57 -1.36 2.03
C GLU A 45 27.89 -1.35 3.53
N VAL A 46 27.92 -0.16 4.12
CA VAL A 46 28.09 0.04 5.57
C VAL A 46 26.72 0.15 6.24
N CYS A 47 26.48 -0.72 7.21
CA CYS A 47 25.24 -0.75 7.98
C CYS A 47 25.54 -1.08 9.45
N SER A 48 26.38 -0.25 10.06
CA SER A 48 26.80 -0.39 11.46
C SER A 48 25.66 -0.05 12.42
N ILE A 49 24.81 0.91 12.07
CA ILE A 49 23.68 1.36 12.88
C ILE A 49 22.39 1.09 12.12
N LYS A 50 21.44 0.48 12.81
CA LYS A 50 20.13 0.09 12.28
C LYS A 50 19.03 0.72 13.09
N ALA A 51 17.96 1.15 12.42
CA ALA A 51 16.78 1.70 13.07
C ALA A 51 16.13 0.64 13.96
N SER A 52 15.87 1.01 15.21
CA SER A 52 15.35 0.16 16.27
C SER A 52 14.15 0.81 16.95
N LYS A 53 13.35 0.01 17.66
CA LYS A 53 12.18 0.51 18.38
C LYS A 53 12.60 1.57 19.39
N GLY A 54 11.94 2.73 19.35
CA GLY A 54 12.21 3.87 20.21
C GLY A 54 13.06 4.95 19.57
N ASP A 55 13.75 4.63 18.47
CA ASP A 55 14.51 5.62 17.70
C ASP A 55 13.59 6.67 17.08
N GLN A 56 14.06 7.91 17.06
CA GLN A 56 13.46 8.94 16.25
C GLN A 56 14.06 8.85 14.84
N VAL A 57 13.24 8.49 13.86
CA VAL A 57 13.69 8.26 12.48
C VAL A 57 13.11 9.30 11.53
N SER A 58 13.83 9.52 10.43
CA SER A 58 13.43 10.42 9.35
C SER A 58 13.36 9.64 8.04
N VAL A 59 12.22 9.64 7.35
CA VAL A 59 11.97 8.79 6.17
C VAL A 59 11.44 9.60 5.00
N HIS A 60 12.07 9.43 3.82
CA HIS A 60 11.46 9.82 2.56
C HIS A 60 10.60 8.69 2.01
N TYR A 61 9.45 9.02 1.41
CA TYR A 61 8.54 8.01 0.88
C TYR A 61 7.64 8.49 -0.25
N ARG A 62 7.11 7.51 -0.98
CA ARG A 62 5.93 7.64 -1.85
C ARG A 62 4.96 6.51 -1.53
N GLY A 63 3.72 6.86 -1.20
CA GLY A 63 2.61 5.95 -0.95
C GLY A 63 1.64 5.90 -2.15
N SER A 64 1.34 4.70 -2.61
CA SER A 64 0.44 4.45 -3.75
C SER A 64 -0.47 3.24 -3.50
N LEU A 65 -1.62 3.24 -4.17
CA LEU A 65 -2.48 2.06 -4.26
C LEU A 65 -1.89 1.05 -5.26
N THR A 66 -2.43 -0.16 -5.29
CA THR A 66 -1.90 -1.25 -6.14
C THR A 66 -2.16 -1.05 -7.65
N ASP A 67 -2.99 -0.08 -8.01
CA ASP A 67 -3.16 0.41 -9.37
C ASP A 67 -2.08 1.44 -9.79
N GLY A 68 -1.25 1.91 -8.85
CA GLY A 68 -0.21 2.91 -9.06
C GLY A 68 -0.63 4.34 -8.68
N SER A 69 -1.89 4.56 -8.31
CA SER A 69 -2.40 5.87 -7.91
C SER A 69 -1.71 6.34 -6.62
N GLN A 70 -0.93 7.42 -6.69
CA GLN A 70 -0.29 8.03 -5.52
C GLN A 70 -1.35 8.70 -4.63
N PHE A 71 -1.31 8.42 -3.33
CA PHE A 71 -2.17 9.10 -2.35
C PHE A 71 -1.41 10.11 -1.50
N ASP A 72 -0.11 9.89 -1.29
CA ASP A 72 0.75 10.75 -0.46
C ASP A 72 2.23 10.54 -0.80
N ALA A 73 3.05 11.57 -0.66
CA ALA A 73 4.51 11.50 -0.78
C ALA A 73 5.16 12.61 0.05
N SER A 74 6.26 12.32 0.74
CA SER A 74 6.99 13.34 1.47
C SER A 74 7.72 14.33 0.55
N TYR A 75 8.08 13.90 -0.65
CA TYR A 75 8.67 14.75 -1.69
C TYR A 75 7.77 15.93 -2.09
N ASP A 76 6.44 15.73 -2.07
CA ASP A 76 5.47 16.80 -2.39
C ASP A 76 5.50 17.93 -1.34
N ARG A 77 6.00 17.65 -0.13
CA ARG A 77 6.19 18.61 0.96
C ARG A 77 7.63 19.14 1.06
N GLY A 78 8.55 18.61 0.25
CA GLY A 78 9.96 19.02 0.24
C GLY A 78 10.78 18.60 1.46
N ALA A 79 10.26 17.78 2.37
CA ALA A 79 10.96 17.35 3.58
C ALA A 79 10.64 15.90 3.95
N PRO A 80 11.59 15.13 4.53
CA PRO A 80 11.31 13.83 5.13
C PRO A 80 10.22 13.89 6.20
N PHE A 81 9.65 12.73 6.52
CA PHE A 81 8.70 12.59 7.62
C PHE A 81 9.37 11.97 8.84
N ASP A 82 9.26 12.66 9.97
CA ASP A 82 9.86 12.25 11.23
C ASP A 82 8.84 11.58 12.15
N PHE A 83 9.21 10.44 12.73
CA PHE A 83 8.38 9.74 13.72
C PHE A 83 9.22 8.86 14.63
N LYS A 84 8.65 8.48 15.77
CA LYS A 84 9.26 7.53 16.71
C LYS A 84 8.90 6.11 16.33
N LEU A 85 9.92 5.32 15.96
CA LEU A 85 9.73 3.98 15.43
C LEU A 85 9.19 3.01 16.49
N GLY A 86 8.15 2.26 16.14
CA GLY A 86 7.54 1.24 17.02
C GLY A 86 6.72 1.82 18.16
N ALA A 87 6.39 3.12 18.11
CA ALA A 87 5.55 3.80 19.09
C ALA A 87 4.07 3.85 18.69
N GLY A 88 3.68 3.29 17.53
CA GLY A 88 2.30 3.35 17.03
C GLY A 88 1.87 4.74 16.54
N GLN A 89 2.82 5.62 16.22
CA GLN A 89 2.55 6.94 15.64
C GLN A 89 2.20 6.88 14.14
N VAL A 90 2.55 5.76 13.50
CA VAL A 90 2.30 5.46 12.09
C VAL A 90 1.55 4.14 11.97
N ILE A 91 1.11 3.78 10.77
CA ILE A 91 0.47 2.48 10.52
C ILE A 91 1.42 1.33 10.90
N LYS A 92 0.86 0.21 11.39
CA LYS A 92 1.63 -0.93 11.90
C LYS A 92 2.63 -1.48 10.88
N GLY A 93 2.27 -1.46 9.60
CA GLY A 93 3.17 -1.91 8.52
C GLY A 93 4.42 -1.05 8.37
N TRP A 94 4.39 0.23 8.75
CA TRP A 94 5.58 1.08 8.80
C TRP A 94 6.44 0.77 10.01
N ASP A 95 5.83 0.66 11.20
CA ASP A 95 6.55 0.29 12.42
C ASP A 95 7.32 -1.03 12.26
N GLN A 96 6.73 -2.00 11.54
CA GLN A 96 7.37 -3.28 11.21
C GLN A 96 8.34 -3.18 10.02
N GLY A 97 7.94 -2.49 8.96
CA GLY A 97 8.68 -2.46 7.68
C GLY A 97 9.96 -1.63 7.70
N ILE A 98 10.03 -0.60 8.56
CA ILE A 98 11.19 0.29 8.71
C ILE A 98 12.20 -0.25 9.73
N ALA A 99 11.77 -1.08 10.67
CA ALA A 99 12.66 -1.69 11.65
C ALA A 99 13.84 -2.42 10.96
N GLY A 100 15.03 -2.23 11.51
CA GLY A 100 16.27 -2.80 11.01
C GLY A 100 16.84 -2.17 9.74
N MET A 101 16.27 -1.07 9.24
CA MET A 101 16.85 -0.32 8.10
C MET A 101 18.16 0.35 8.48
N CYS A 102 19.11 0.38 7.54
CA CYS A 102 20.30 1.20 7.59
C CYS A 102 19.98 2.63 7.09
N ILE A 103 20.71 3.65 7.56
CA ILE A 103 20.61 5.00 6.98
C ILE A 103 21.00 4.92 5.49
N GLY A 104 20.17 5.45 4.60
CA GLY A 104 20.29 5.36 3.15
C GLY A 104 19.65 4.11 2.53
N GLU A 105 19.20 3.12 3.32
CA GLU A 105 18.50 1.94 2.80
C GLU A 105 17.17 2.33 2.16
N LYS A 106 16.83 1.69 1.04
CA LYS A 106 15.56 1.86 0.34
C LYS A 106 14.78 0.56 0.35
N ARG A 107 13.50 0.62 0.71
CA ARG A 107 12.59 -0.53 0.71
C ARG A 107 11.34 -0.24 -0.10
N LYS A 108 10.74 -1.29 -0.66
CA LYS A 108 9.36 -1.34 -1.11
C LYS A 108 8.57 -2.17 -0.12
N LEU A 109 7.60 -1.55 0.53
CA LEU A 109 6.68 -2.20 1.45
C LEU A 109 5.34 -2.42 0.74
N ARG A 110 4.83 -3.65 0.77
CA ARG A 110 3.41 -3.93 0.45
C ARG A 110 2.70 -4.26 1.75
N ILE A 111 1.77 -3.41 2.14
CA ILE A 111 1.14 -3.43 3.45
C ILE A 111 -0.33 -3.84 3.28
N PRO A 112 -0.76 -4.97 3.86
CA PRO A 112 -2.16 -5.36 3.85
C PRO A 112 -3.00 -4.34 4.63
N SER A 113 -4.30 -4.23 4.32
CA SER A 113 -5.20 -3.28 4.99
C SER A 113 -5.18 -3.42 6.53
N SER A 114 -5.08 -4.64 7.05
CA SER A 114 -5.00 -4.95 8.49
C SER A 114 -3.79 -4.33 9.21
N LEU A 115 -2.72 -4.02 8.47
CA LEU A 115 -1.52 -3.31 8.96
C LEU A 115 -1.45 -1.86 8.46
N GLY A 116 -2.46 -1.43 7.70
CA GLY A 116 -2.66 -0.07 7.18
C GLY A 116 -3.89 0.58 7.80
N TYR A 117 -4.88 0.91 6.97
CA TYR A 117 -6.09 1.64 7.35
C TYR A 117 -7.35 0.76 7.55
N GLY A 118 -7.19 -0.56 7.53
CA GLY A 118 -8.27 -1.53 7.75
C GLY A 118 -9.43 -1.39 6.75
N ASP A 119 -10.60 -1.87 7.16
CA ASP A 119 -11.81 -1.89 6.32
C ASP A 119 -12.46 -0.51 6.14
N HIS A 120 -12.11 0.45 6.98
CA HIS A 120 -12.62 1.82 6.88
C HIS A 120 -11.81 2.68 5.89
N GLY A 121 -10.53 2.35 5.69
CA GLY A 121 -9.64 3.13 4.82
C GLY A 121 -9.33 4.51 5.39
N SER A 122 -8.93 5.44 4.52
CA SER A 122 -8.78 6.87 4.81
C SER A 122 -9.36 7.68 3.65
N PRO A 123 -10.69 7.88 3.65
CA PRO A 123 -11.36 8.60 2.58
C PRO A 123 -10.88 10.06 2.46
N PRO A 124 -10.87 10.65 1.24
CA PRO A 124 -11.32 10.05 -0.02
C PRO A 124 -10.25 9.25 -0.78
N LYS A 125 -8.99 9.28 -0.33
CA LYS A 125 -7.84 8.80 -1.12
C LYS A 125 -7.56 7.31 -0.98
N ILE A 126 -7.83 6.74 0.20
CA ILE A 126 -7.53 5.34 0.50
C ILE A 126 -8.84 4.63 0.78
N PRO A 127 -9.31 3.72 -0.10
CA PRO A 127 -10.53 2.97 0.16
C PRO A 127 -10.33 1.94 1.28
N GLY A 128 -11.44 1.51 1.87
CA GLY A 128 -11.46 0.39 2.81
C GLY A 128 -10.90 -0.89 2.20
N GLY A 129 -10.18 -1.67 3.01
CA GLY A 129 -9.60 -2.95 2.57
C GLY A 129 -8.41 -2.82 1.61
N ALA A 130 -7.92 -1.61 1.35
CA ALA A 130 -6.83 -1.38 0.41
C ALA A 130 -5.49 -1.97 0.88
N THR A 131 -4.81 -2.67 -0.02
CA THR A 131 -3.36 -2.90 0.08
C THR A 131 -2.61 -1.63 -0.32
N LEU A 132 -1.64 -1.22 0.50
CA LEU A 132 -0.81 -0.04 0.26
C LEU A 132 0.56 -0.46 -0.26
N VAL A 133 1.12 0.34 -1.16
CA VAL A 133 2.49 0.19 -1.66
C VAL A 133 3.28 1.43 -1.30
N PHE A 134 4.32 1.26 -0.50
CA PHE A 134 5.24 2.34 -0.14
C PHE A 134 6.62 2.06 -0.72
N ASP A 135 7.20 3.05 -1.36
CA ASP A 135 8.64 3.12 -1.58
C ASP A 135 9.22 4.06 -0.53
N THR A 136 10.14 3.56 0.31
CA THR A 136 10.70 4.26 1.46
C THR A 136 12.22 4.34 1.39
N GLU A 137 12.77 5.38 2.00
CA GLU A 137 14.20 5.61 2.19
C GLU A 137 14.45 6.14 3.60
N LEU A 138 15.28 5.45 4.39
CA LEU A 138 15.63 5.93 5.73
C LEU A 138 16.71 7.01 5.60
N ILE A 139 16.38 8.25 5.94
CA ILE A 139 17.26 9.41 5.78
C ILE A 139 18.13 9.62 7.02
N ALA A 140 17.58 9.39 8.21
CA ALA A 140 18.31 9.57 9.46
C ALA A 140 17.73 8.75 10.61
N ILE A 141 18.59 8.49 11.59
CA ILE A 141 18.23 8.13 12.96
C ILE A 141 18.72 9.31 13.82
N ASN A 142 17.81 10.09 14.40
CA ASN A 142 18.16 11.33 15.08
C ASN A 142 18.98 11.02 16.35
N GLY A 143 20.03 11.82 16.57
CA GLY A 143 21.01 11.57 17.64
C GLY A 143 22.11 10.56 17.25
N VAL A 144 22.06 10.02 16.03
CA VAL A 144 23.15 9.25 15.43
C VAL A 144 23.75 10.08 14.31
N ASP A 145 25.06 10.34 14.38
CA ASP A 145 25.78 10.97 13.28
C ASP A 145 25.64 10.09 12.03
N LYS A 146 25.28 10.72 10.90
CA LYS A 146 25.25 10.07 9.58
C LYS A 146 26.54 9.28 9.42
N ASP A 147 26.41 7.98 9.22
CA ASP A 147 27.45 7.00 8.98
C ASP A 147 28.82 7.62 8.62
N PRO A 148 29.91 7.34 9.36
CA PRO A 148 31.24 7.88 9.05
C PRO A 148 31.70 7.65 7.60
N ALA A 149 31.10 6.71 6.86
CA ALA A 149 31.31 6.54 5.42
C ALA A 149 30.85 7.73 4.56
N ALA A 150 29.75 8.41 4.89
CA ALA A 150 29.28 9.59 4.17
C ALA A 150 30.21 10.81 4.39
N LYS A 151 30.82 10.91 5.58
CA LYS A 151 31.81 11.95 5.89
C LYS A 151 33.10 11.80 5.07
N ALA A 152 33.47 10.60 4.64
CA ALA A 152 34.71 10.36 3.91
C ALA A 152 34.66 10.79 2.42
N GLN A 153 33.47 11.07 1.88
CA GLN A 153 33.28 11.42 0.46
C GLN A 153 33.07 12.92 0.22
N GLU A 154 32.69 13.69 1.24
CA GLU A 154 32.62 15.17 1.18
C GLU A 154 33.99 15.85 1.44
N LEU A 155 35.00 15.07 1.85
CA LEU A 155 36.36 15.53 2.17
C LEU A 155 37.38 15.26 1.03
N ARG A 156 36.91 15.05 -0.20
CA ARG A 156 37.73 14.98 -1.42
C ARG A 156 37.25 16.02 -2.42
#